data_AF-A0AAD6P078-F1
#
_entry.id   AF-A0AAD6P078-F1
#
_cell.length_a   1.000
_cell.length_b   1.000
_cell.length_c   1.000
_cell.angle_alpha   90.00
_cell.angle_beta   90.00
_cell.angle_gamma   90.00
#
_symmetry.space_group_name_H-M   'P 1'
#
loop_
_entity.id
_entity.type
_entity.pdbx_description
1 polymer ?
#
loop_
_entity_poly.entity_id
_entity_poly.type
_entity_poly.pdbx_seq_one_letter_code
_entity_poly.pdbx_strand_id
1 'polypeptide(L)'
;MKRARDVRDQLEGLLERVEIELSSNPNDLDVIKKSITSGFFPHSARLQKNGSYRTVKHPQTVNIHPSSGLSQVRFVLALFGLAIMHISVQLLSSI
;
A
#
# COMPACT_ATOMS: atom_id res chain seq x y z
N MET A 1 18.22 2.52 6.56
CA MET A 1 17.23 1.54 7.11
C MET A 1 17.12 1.50 8.64
N LYS A 2 17.93 2.23 9.43
CA LYS A 2 17.83 2.19 10.91
C LYS A 2 16.45 2.63 11.42
N ARG A 3 15.97 3.79 11.00
CA ARG A 3 14.66 4.33 11.41
C ARG A 3 13.48 3.40 11.14
N ALA A 4 13.50 2.67 10.02
CA ALA A 4 12.43 1.72 9.70
C ALA A 4 12.42 0.52 10.66
N ARG A 5 13.60 0.05 11.07
CA ARG A 5 13.73 -0.99 12.11
C ARG A 5 13.23 -0.47 13.46
N ASP A 6 13.70 0.70 13.87
CA ASP A 6 13.28 1.31 15.15
C ASP A 6 11.74 1.47 15.22
N VAL A 7 11.09 1.88 14.13
CA VAL A 7 9.63 1.99 14.05
C VAL A 7 8.94 0.62 14.08
N ARG A 8 9.50 -0.39 13.41
CA ARG A 8 8.97 -1.77 13.46
C ARG A 8 9.01 -2.29 14.90
N ASP A 9 10.12 -2.13 15.60
CA ASP A 9 10.30 -2.63 16.96
C ASP A 9 9.34 -1.93 17.95
N GLN A 10 9.06 -0.64 17.73
CA GLN A 10 8.02 0.07 18.49
C GLN A 10 6.62 -0.48 18.23
N LEU A 11 6.27 -0.78 16.98
CA LEU A 11 4.97 -1.36 16.63
C LEU A 11 4.82 -2.78 17.21
N GLU A 12 5.88 -3.57 17.19
CA GLU A 12 5.93 -4.91 17.77
C GLU A 12 5.59 -4.89 19.27
N GLY A 13 6.21 -3.99 20.04
CA GLY A 13 5.89 -3.82 21.46
C GLY A 13 4.48 -3.26 21.73
N LEU A 14 3.88 -2.53 20.79
CA LEU A 14 2.48 -2.09 20.91
C LEU A 14 1.50 -3.24 20.66
N LEU A 15 1.78 -4.13 19.70
CA LEU A 15 0.94 -5.29 19.37
C LEU A 15 0.83 -6.26 20.55
N GLU A 16 1.93 -6.49 21.27
CA GLU A 16 1.95 -7.30 22.49
C GLU A 16 0.99 -6.74 23.56
N ARG A 17 0.96 -5.41 23.75
CA ARG A 17 0.10 -4.74 24.75
C ARG A 17 -1.39 -4.81 24.41
N VAL A 18 -1.73 -4.98 23.14
CA VAL A 18 -3.12 -5.09 22.67
C VAL A 18 -3.49 -6.53 22.33
N GLU A 19 -2.65 -7.49 22.70
CA GLU A 19 -2.87 -8.94 22.52
C GLU A 19 -3.10 -9.34 21.05
N ILE A 20 -2.44 -8.66 20.11
CA ILE A 20 -2.48 -9.03 18.69
C ILE A 20 -1.30 -9.93 18.36
N GLU A 21 -1.58 -11.17 17.95
CA GLU A 21 -0.56 -12.11 17.50
C GLU A 21 0.12 -11.68 16.21
N LEU A 22 1.46 -11.73 16.21
CA LEU A 22 2.26 -11.56 15.01
C LEU A 22 2.15 -12.82 14.15
N SER A 23 1.43 -12.71 13.04
CA SER A 23 1.35 -13.75 12.03
C SER A 23 2.13 -13.35 10.78
N SER A 24 2.81 -14.33 10.18
CA SER A 24 3.46 -14.16 8.88
C SER A 24 3.01 -15.26 7.93
N ASN A 25 2.69 -14.88 6.69
CA ASN A 25 2.36 -15.82 5.63
C ASN A 25 3.05 -15.38 4.34
N PRO A 26 4.28 -15.83 4.07
CA PRO A 26 5.09 -15.35 2.95
C PRO A 26 4.53 -15.76 1.58
N ASN A 27 3.69 -16.80 1.52
CA ASN A 27 3.15 -17.34 0.27
C ASN A 27 1.76 -16.78 -0.07
N ASP A 28 1.09 -16.10 0.87
CA ASP A 28 -0.26 -15.55 0.68
C ASP A 28 -0.21 -14.04 0.44
N LEU A 29 0.07 -13.69 -0.82
CA LEU A 29 0.04 -12.29 -1.26
C LEU A 29 -1.37 -11.69 -1.20
N ASP A 30 -2.43 -12.49 -1.18
CA ASP A 30 -3.80 -11.98 -1.20
C ASP A 30 -4.22 -11.47 0.18
N VAL A 31 -3.77 -12.11 1.27
CA VAL A 31 -3.95 -11.58 2.63
C VAL A 31 -3.23 -10.24 2.79
N ILE A 32 -2.01 -10.10 2.25
CA ILE A 32 -1.26 -8.84 2.27
C ILE A 32 -1.98 -7.75 1.46
N LYS A 33 -2.47 -8.07 0.25
CA LYS A 33 -3.24 -7.10 -0.55
C LYS A 33 -4.52 -6.67 0.17
N LYS A 34 -5.23 -7.61 0.82
CA LYS A 34 -6.46 -7.33 1.55
C LYS A 34 -6.21 -6.44 2.76
N SER A 35 -5.15 -6.68 3.54
CA SER A 35 -4.81 -5.85 4.71
C SER A 35 -4.38 -4.42 4.32
N ILE A 36 -3.63 -4.26 3.23
CA ILE A 36 -3.31 -2.93 2.69
C ILE A 36 -4.59 -2.26 2.18
N THR A 37 -5.43 -3.00 1.45
CA THR A 37 -6.68 -2.45 0.89
C THR A 37 -7.64 -2.02 2.00
N SER A 38 -7.76 -2.75 3.10
CA SER A 38 -8.66 -2.37 4.20
C SER A 38 -8.23 -1.06 4.87
N GLY A 39 -6.94 -0.84 5.07
CA GLY A 39 -6.41 0.40 5.66
C GLY A 39 -6.43 1.60 4.70
N PHE A 40 -6.26 1.38 3.39
CA PHE A 40 -6.14 2.44 2.40
C PHE A 40 -7.35 2.58 1.46
N PHE A 41 -8.43 1.84 1.69
CA PHE A 41 -9.65 1.88 0.88
C PHE A 41 -10.17 3.30 0.59
N PRO A 42 -10.20 4.24 1.56
CA PRO A 42 -10.65 5.62 1.31
C PRO A 42 -9.81 6.37 0.27
N HIS A 43 -8.57 5.94 0.08
CA HIS A 43 -7.58 6.50 -0.85
C HIS A 43 -7.46 5.68 -2.14
N SER A 44 -8.44 4.84 -2.46
CA SER A 44 -8.47 4.09 -3.71
C SER A 44 -8.95 4.96 -4.88
N ALA A 45 -8.41 4.68 -6.07
CA ALA A 45 -8.87 5.24 -7.34
C ALA A 45 -8.99 4.18 -8.42
N ARG A 46 -9.96 4.38 -9.30
CA ARG A 46 -10.33 3.44 -10.36
C ARG A 46 -10.00 4.02 -11.73
N LEU A 47 -9.43 3.17 -12.59
CA LEU A 47 -9.21 3.49 -14.00
C LEU A 47 -10.55 3.70 -14.70
N GLN A 48 -10.67 4.84 -15.38
CA GLN A 48 -11.81 5.22 -16.20
C GLN A 48 -11.58 4.79 -17.66
N LYS A 49 -12.66 4.70 -18.45
CA LYS A 49 -12.59 4.32 -19.87
C LYS A 49 -11.72 5.27 -20.71
N ASN A 50 -11.64 6.54 -20.31
CA ASN A 50 -10.81 7.56 -20.93
C ASN A 50 -9.31 7.46 -20.56
N GLY A 51 -8.92 6.47 -19.74
CA GLY A 51 -7.54 6.28 -19.30
C GLY A 51 -7.13 7.09 -18.06
N SER A 52 -7.99 7.96 -17.53
CA SER A 52 -7.74 8.70 -16.28
C SER A 52 -8.06 7.86 -15.04
N TYR A 53 -7.42 8.13 -13.90
CA TYR A 53 -7.82 7.53 -12.62
C TYR A 53 -8.76 8.47 -11.88
N ARG A 54 -9.79 7.91 -11.24
CA ARG A 54 -10.74 8.67 -10.43
C ARG A 54 -10.89 8.04 -9.06
N THR A 55 -10.72 8.82 -8.01
CA THR A 55 -10.87 8.37 -6.62
C THR A 55 -12.28 7.85 -6.33
N VAL A 56 -12.38 6.82 -5.48
CA VAL A 56 -13.63 6.11 -5.19
C VAL A 56 -14.50 6.88 -4.22
N LYS A 57 -13.93 7.41 -3.12
CA LYS A 57 -14.69 8.09 -2.06
C LYS A 57 -15.13 9.51 -2.45
N HIS A 58 -14.21 10.30 -2.98
CA HIS A 58 -14.48 11.69 -3.40
C HIS A 58 -14.07 11.83 -4.86
N PRO A 59 -14.99 11.84 -5.83
CA PRO A 59 -14.67 11.65 -7.24
C PRO A 59 -13.80 12.76 -7.85
N GLN A 60 -12.48 12.64 -7.73
CA GLN A 60 -11.46 13.55 -8.24
C GLN A 60 -10.57 12.80 -9.23
N THR A 61 -10.19 13.49 -10.30
CA THR A 61 -9.24 12.94 -11.28
C THR A 61 -7.84 13.00 -10.70
N VAL A 62 -7.16 11.86 -10.68
CA VAL A 62 -5.80 11.72 -10.17
C VAL A 62 -4.93 11.02 -11.21
N ASN A 63 -3.62 11.28 -11.16
CA ASN A 63 -2.65 10.70 -12.08
C ASN A 63 -1.57 9.94 -11.30
N ILE A 64 -1.07 8.86 -11.88
CA ILE A 64 0.08 8.13 -11.34
C ILE A 64 1.33 8.97 -11.63
N HIS A 65 2.14 9.21 -10.59
CA HIS A 65 3.39 9.94 -10.73
C HIS A 65 4.43 9.08 -11.47
N PRO A 66 5.24 9.63 -12.38
CA PRO A 66 6.20 8.85 -13.19
C PRO A 66 7.26 8.10 -12.35
N SER A 67 7.56 8.57 -11.14
CA SER A 67 8.48 7.88 -10.22
C SER A 67 7.86 6.66 -9.52
N SER A 68 6.56 6.41 -9.70
CA SER A 68 5.90 5.26 -9.10
C SER A 68 6.26 3.98 -9.84
N GLY A 69 6.43 2.88 -9.10
CA GLY A 69 6.53 1.54 -9.69
C GLY A 69 5.30 1.13 -10.51
N LEU A 70 4.19 1.87 -10.40
CA LEU A 70 2.97 1.65 -11.16
C LEU A 70 2.90 2.46 -12.47
N SER A 71 3.91 3.27 -12.78
CA SER A 71 3.93 4.15 -13.97
C SER A 71 3.78 3.38 -15.29
N GLN A 72 4.32 2.16 -15.37
CA GLN A 72 4.27 1.31 -16.58
C GLN A 72 3.12 0.30 -16.59
N VAL A 73 2.34 0.19 -15.50
CA VAL A 73 1.32 -0.85 -15.35
C VAL A 73 -0.06 -0.24 -15.10
N ARG A 74 -1.03 -0.61 -15.95
CA ARG A 74 -2.41 -0.13 -15.85
C ARG A 74 -3.24 -1.06 -14.96
N PHE A 75 -3.35 -0.70 -13.68
CA PHE A 75 -4.24 -1.40 -12.75
C PHE A 75 -5.65 -0.80 -12.77
N VAL A 76 -6.68 -1.65 -12.66
CA VAL A 76 -8.07 -1.17 -12.60
C VAL A 76 -8.34 -0.42 -11.30
N LEU A 77 -7.66 -0.78 -10.21
CA LEU A 77 -7.72 -0.12 -8.91
C LEU A 77 -6.30 0.20 -8.43
N ALA A 78 -6.06 1.44 -8.05
CA ALA A 78 -4.79 1.91 -7.50
C ALA A 78 -5.02 2.60 -6.15
N LEU A 79 -4.18 2.32 -5.16
CA LEU A 79 -4.22 2.95 -3.83
C LEU A 79 -3.26 4.14 -3.80
N PHE A 80 -3.77 5.34 -3.56
CA PHE A 80 -3.01 6.58 -3.55
C PHE A 80 -2.73 7.05 -2.12
N GLY A 81 -1.65 6.55 -1.52
CA GLY A 81 -1.09 7.10 -0.29
C GLY A 81 0.36 7.54 -0.52
N LEU A 82 0.82 8.57 0.21
CA LEU A 82 2.21 9.07 0.21
C LEU A 82 3.28 7.98 0.39
N ALA A 83 2.88 6.78 0.86
CA ALA A 83 3.73 5.61 1.04
C ALA A 83 3.55 4.51 -0.03
N ILE A 84 2.39 4.36 -0.68
CA ILE A 84 2.12 3.20 -1.56
C ILE A 84 2.72 3.37 -2.96
N MET A 85 2.90 4.60 -3.45
CA MET A 85 3.64 4.81 -4.72
C MET A 85 5.17 4.85 -4.57
N HIS A 86 5.69 4.89 -3.34
CA HIS A 86 7.14 4.85 -3.04
C HIS A 86 7.59 3.49 -2.47
N ILE A 87 6.66 2.57 -2.18
CA ILE A 87 6.93 1.25 -1.59
C ILE A 87 6.39 0.17 -2.53
N SER A 88 7.17 -0.12 -3.56
CA SER A 88 7.11 -1.41 -4.25
C SER A 88 8.48 -1.83 -4.76
N VAL A 89 9.39 -0.88 -4.98
CA VAL A 89 10.78 -1.18 -5.39
C VAL A 89 11.74 -1.36 -4.19
N GLN A 90 11.46 -0.75 -3.03
CA GLN A 90 12.36 -0.82 -1.87
C GLN A 90 12.09 -1.96 -0.87
N LEU A 91 10.88 -2.53 -0.83
CA LEU A 91 10.52 -3.51 0.22
C LEU A 91 10.74 -4.97 -0.23
N LEU A 92 10.77 -5.24 -1.54
CA LEU A 92 11.05 -6.58 -2.08
C LEU A 92 12.55 -6.85 -2.29
N SER A 93 13.41 -5.85 -2.05
CA SER A 93 14.88 -5.94 -2.14
C SER A 93 15.57 -5.97 -0.77
N SER A 94 14.82 -6.19 0.32
CA SER A 94 15.35 -6.28 1.69
C SER A 94 14.64 -7.33 2.57
N ILE A 95 14.11 -8.38 1.94
CA ILE A 95 13.92 -9.70 2.55
C ILE A 95 14.82 -10.65 1.77
#